data_AF-A0A7K2WEU8-F1
#
_entry.id   AF-A0A7K2WEU8-F1
#
_cell.length_a   1.000
_cell.length_b   1.000
_cell.length_c   1.000
_cell.angle_alpha   90.00
_cell.angle_beta   90.00
_cell.angle_gamma   90.00
#
_symmetry.space_group_name_H-M   'P 1'
#
loop_
_entity.id
_entity.type
_entity.pdbx_description
1 polymer ?
#
loop_
_entity_poly.entity_id
_entity_poly.type
_entity_poly.pdbx_seq_one_letter_code
_entity_poly.pdbx_strand_id
1 'polypeptide(L)'
;MKDVLVTLADVMAREEGTVDAEFALPMAQALADYMPDVYGVVAPGHMDYVRAFGDEKPPWTDDDGGAHVSVSSVSLLQVMRSLASTPTAYAELRDAATGYAATTFAEVPQGAEEWNFESPVQDAAYVLGAMDGVADDVRQNLGARGWDAWRVDVFGRMTKGVVAPPVFEKDPAGYIGASWRKSLRAGGQKGMVSSFEAQSGDMVRIWSKAAGLDGGVQKSLLEVARDTSELGREGHARDGS
;
A
#
# COMPACT_ATOMS: atom_id res chain seq x y z
N MET A 1 -2.34 -16.74 -9.63
CA MET A 1 -2.69 -15.80 -8.55
C MET A 1 -4.21 -15.60 -8.45
N LYS A 2 -4.91 -15.21 -9.53
CA LYS A 2 -6.38 -14.98 -9.56
C LYS A 2 -7.19 -16.05 -8.83
N ASP A 3 -7.10 -17.30 -9.28
CA ASP A 3 -7.90 -18.41 -8.75
C ASP A 3 -7.68 -18.63 -7.26
N VAL A 4 -6.44 -18.42 -6.79
CA VAL A 4 -6.08 -18.55 -5.37
C VAL A 4 -6.75 -17.44 -4.56
N LEU A 5 -6.68 -16.19 -5.02
CA LEU A 5 -7.28 -15.05 -4.34
C LEU A 5 -8.81 -15.13 -4.31
N VAL A 6 -9.44 -15.50 -5.42
CA VAL A 6 -10.91 -15.70 -5.50
C VAL A 6 -11.33 -16.84 -4.59
N THR A 7 -10.65 -17.99 -4.65
CA THR A 7 -10.98 -19.15 -3.79
C THR A 7 -10.82 -18.81 -2.31
N LEU A 8 -9.74 -18.11 -1.93
CA LEU A 8 -9.54 -17.69 -0.54
C LEU A 8 -10.62 -16.73 -0.08
N ALA A 9 -10.96 -15.71 -0.88
CA ALA A 9 -12.03 -14.77 -0.56
C ALA A 9 -13.38 -15.50 -0.41
N ASP A 10 -13.70 -16.44 -1.30
CA ASP A 10 -14.91 -17.26 -1.26
C ASP A 10 -14.98 -18.10 0.03
N VAL A 11 -13.89 -18.78 0.39
CA VAL A 11 -13.82 -19.59 1.62
C VAL A 11 -13.99 -18.69 2.84
N MET A 12 -13.31 -17.55 2.88
CA MET A 12 -13.41 -16.59 3.97
C MET A 12 -14.84 -16.03 4.11
N ALA A 13 -15.51 -15.73 3.00
CA ALA A 13 -16.88 -15.23 3.00
C ALA A 13 -17.92 -16.27 3.45
N ARG A 14 -17.67 -17.56 3.19
CA ARG A 14 -18.61 -18.65 3.54
C ARG A 14 -18.41 -19.21 4.93
N GLU A 15 -17.18 -19.27 5.42
CA GLU A 15 -16.83 -20.03 6.63
C GLU A 15 -16.38 -19.15 7.80
N GLU A 16 -16.43 -17.82 7.69
CA GLU A 16 -15.78 -16.87 8.63
C GLU A 16 -14.29 -17.24 8.85
N GLY A 17 -13.67 -17.84 7.82
CA GLY A 17 -12.33 -18.40 7.91
C GLY A 17 -11.24 -17.33 7.89
N THR A 18 -10.15 -17.59 8.59
CA THR A 18 -8.90 -16.81 8.47
C THR A 18 -7.84 -17.62 7.73
N VAL A 19 -6.96 -16.95 6.98
CA VAL A 19 -5.76 -17.59 6.44
C VAL A 19 -4.92 -18.10 7.60
N ASP A 20 -4.47 -19.36 7.54
CA ASP A 20 -3.57 -19.92 8.55
C ASP A 20 -2.31 -19.07 8.67
N ALA A 21 -1.84 -18.86 9.90
CA ALA A 21 -0.63 -18.09 10.17
C ALA A 21 0.61 -18.63 9.43
N GLU A 22 0.68 -19.94 9.19
CA GLU A 22 1.78 -20.57 8.43
C GLU A 22 1.77 -20.18 6.94
N PHE A 23 0.59 -19.89 6.38
CA PHE A 23 0.44 -19.46 4.99
C PHE A 23 0.42 -17.93 4.82
N ALA A 24 0.27 -17.18 5.92
CA ALA A 24 0.13 -15.73 5.87
C ALA A 24 1.35 -15.03 5.24
N LEU A 25 2.56 -15.44 5.61
CA LEU A 25 3.79 -14.83 5.07
C LEU A 25 4.03 -15.21 3.60
N PRO A 26 4.01 -16.49 3.18
CA PRO A 26 4.16 -16.83 1.76
C PRO A 26 3.14 -16.14 0.86
N MET A 27 1.89 -15.98 1.32
CA MET A 27 0.87 -15.26 0.57
C MET A 27 1.16 -13.76 0.48
N ALA A 28 1.57 -13.14 1.58
CA ALA A 28 1.96 -11.73 1.59
C ALA A 28 3.15 -11.45 0.67
N GLN A 29 4.14 -12.34 0.62
CA GLN A 29 5.27 -12.26 -0.30
C GLN A 29 4.81 -12.38 -1.75
N ALA A 30 3.90 -13.32 -2.03
CA ALA A 30 3.36 -13.44 -3.37
C ALA A 30 2.57 -12.18 -3.77
N LEU A 31 1.74 -11.61 -2.89
CA LEU A 31 1.07 -10.33 -3.16
C LEU A 31 2.06 -9.16 -3.31
N ALA A 32 3.17 -9.15 -2.58
CA ALA A 32 4.23 -8.16 -2.72
C ALA A 32 4.89 -8.22 -4.11
N ASP A 33 5.11 -9.41 -4.66
CA ASP A 33 5.63 -9.58 -6.03
C ASP A 33 4.62 -9.11 -7.10
N TYR A 34 3.33 -9.10 -6.78
CA TYR A 34 2.24 -8.62 -7.63
C TYR A 34 1.77 -7.20 -7.24
N MET A 35 2.59 -6.39 -6.57
CA MET A 35 2.19 -5.05 -6.11
C MET A 35 1.64 -4.11 -7.21
N PRO A 36 2.14 -4.13 -8.46
CA PRO A 36 1.52 -3.36 -9.55
C PRO A 36 0.03 -3.71 -9.74
N ASP A 37 -0.31 -4.99 -9.73
CA ASP A 37 -1.70 -5.46 -9.85
C ASP A 37 -2.50 -5.14 -8.59
N VAL A 38 -1.89 -5.19 -7.40
CA VAL A 38 -2.54 -4.77 -6.15
C VAL A 38 -2.94 -3.30 -6.22
N TYR A 39 -2.06 -2.43 -6.70
CA TYR A 39 -2.38 -1.02 -6.94
C TYR A 39 -3.51 -0.86 -7.95
N GLY A 40 -3.42 -1.56 -9.09
CA GLY A 40 -4.44 -1.53 -10.13
C GLY A 40 -5.81 -2.04 -9.68
N VAL A 41 -5.86 -3.02 -8.77
CA VAL A 41 -7.13 -3.53 -8.22
C VAL A 41 -7.69 -2.60 -7.13
N VAL A 42 -6.83 -2.07 -6.24
CA VAL A 42 -7.28 -1.33 -5.05
C VAL A 42 -7.59 0.13 -5.37
N ALA A 43 -6.79 0.80 -6.20
CA ALA A 43 -6.99 2.21 -6.52
C ALA A 43 -8.10 2.41 -7.57
N PRO A 44 -9.04 3.35 -7.38
CA PRO A 44 -10.25 3.47 -8.19
C PRO A 44 -10.02 3.96 -9.64
N GLY A 45 -8.81 4.43 -9.99
CA GLY A 45 -8.50 5.01 -11.31
C GLY A 45 -8.26 4.00 -12.44
N HIS A 46 -8.17 2.71 -12.12
CA HIS A 46 -7.68 1.67 -13.03
C HIS A 46 -8.81 0.89 -13.71
N MET A 47 -9.44 1.52 -14.71
CA MET A 47 -10.63 0.97 -15.36
C MET A 47 -10.44 -0.40 -16.04
N ASP A 48 -9.23 -0.74 -16.48
CA ASP A 48 -8.97 -2.05 -17.09
C ASP A 48 -9.04 -3.18 -16.07
N TYR A 49 -8.60 -2.93 -14.83
CA TYR A 49 -8.78 -3.85 -13.71
C TYR A 49 -10.26 -4.00 -13.35
N VAL A 50 -11.03 -2.90 -13.38
CA VAL A 50 -12.49 -2.92 -13.18
C VAL A 50 -13.20 -3.72 -14.28
N ARG A 51 -12.71 -3.68 -15.52
CA ARG A 51 -13.28 -4.45 -16.63
C ARG A 51 -12.89 -5.93 -16.60
N ALA A 52 -11.75 -6.25 -15.98
CA ALA A 52 -11.13 -7.58 -16.00
C ALA A 52 -11.33 -8.41 -14.71
N PHE A 53 -12.00 -7.89 -13.66
CA PHE A 53 -12.09 -8.61 -12.38
C PHE A 53 -13.00 -9.84 -12.38
N GLY A 54 -13.96 -9.95 -13.31
CA GLY A 54 -14.94 -11.06 -13.32
C GLY A 54 -14.29 -12.43 -13.47
N ASP A 55 -14.85 -13.46 -12.85
CA ASP A 55 -14.23 -14.80 -12.74
C ASP A 55 -13.90 -15.44 -14.10
N GLU A 56 -14.72 -15.18 -15.12
CA GLU A 56 -14.51 -15.70 -16.48
C GLU A 56 -13.51 -14.89 -17.32
N LYS A 57 -13.00 -13.76 -16.79
CA LYS A 57 -12.07 -12.89 -17.52
C LYS A 57 -10.65 -13.47 -17.45
N PRO A 58 -10.02 -13.76 -18.60
CA PRO A 58 -8.66 -14.25 -18.62
C PRO A 58 -7.67 -13.14 -18.19
N PRO A 59 -6.44 -13.50 -17.82
CA PRO A 59 -5.33 -12.55 -17.77
C PRO A 59 -5.22 -11.77 -19.07
N TRP A 60 -4.76 -10.53 -19.01
CA TRP A 60 -4.52 -9.70 -20.19
C TRP A 60 -3.06 -9.24 -20.23
N THR A 61 -2.67 -8.71 -21.38
CA THR A 61 -1.38 -8.06 -21.58
C THR A 61 -1.63 -6.60 -21.89
N ASP A 62 -0.94 -5.70 -21.19
CA ASP A 62 -0.99 -4.27 -21.51
C ASP A 62 -0.20 -3.96 -22.79
N ASP A 63 -0.20 -2.68 -23.19
CA ASP A 63 0.50 -2.23 -24.39
C ASP A 63 2.04 -2.34 -24.26
N ASP A 64 2.56 -2.43 -23.04
CA ASP A 64 3.99 -2.55 -22.72
C ASP A 64 4.46 -4.02 -22.60
N GLY A 65 3.54 -4.99 -22.76
CA GLY A 65 3.84 -6.41 -22.67
C GLY A 65 3.78 -6.99 -21.25
N GLY A 66 3.35 -6.21 -20.26
CA GLY A 66 3.08 -6.62 -18.89
C GLY A 66 1.88 -7.55 -18.80
N ALA A 67 2.02 -8.69 -18.13
CA ALA A 67 0.94 -9.64 -17.93
C ALA A 67 0.20 -9.34 -16.62
N HIS A 68 -1.12 -9.15 -16.70
CA HIS A 68 -1.94 -8.70 -15.58
C HIS A 68 -3.08 -9.65 -15.25
N VAL A 69 -3.47 -9.63 -13.99
CA VAL A 69 -4.64 -10.32 -13.44
C VAL A 69 -5.42 -9.34 -12.56
N SER A 70 -6.74 -9.44 -12.59
CA SER A 70 -7.62 -8.66 -11.72
C SER A 70 -8.59 -9.56 -10.96
N VAL A 71 -8.90 -9.15 -9.74
CA VAL A 71 -9.94 -9.68 -8.85
C VAL A 71 -10.76 -8.51 -8.33
N SER A 72 -11.90 -8.77 -7.67
CA SER A 72 -12.64 -7.66 -7.05
C SER A 72 -11.80 -7.01 -5.96
N SER A 73 -11.84 -5.68 -5.84
CA SER A 73 -11.14 -4.95 -4.78
C SER A 73 -11.56 -5.45 -3.40
N VAL A 74 -12.85 -5.70 -3.20
CA VAL A 74 -13.44 -6.26 -1.97
C VAL A 74 -12.77 -7.58 -1.60
N SER A 75 -12.67 -8.52 -2.55
CA SER A 75 -12.03 -9.83 -2.34
C SER A 75 -10.56 -9.69 -1.95
N LEU A 76 -9.82 -8.84 -2.66
CA LEU A 76 -8.40 -8.62 -2.38
C LEU A 76 -8.19 -8.02 -0.98
N LEU A 77 -8.99 -7.01 -0.62
CA LEU A 77 -8.92 -6.36 0.69
C LEU A 77 -9.32 -7.32 1.82
N GLN A 78 -10.30 -8.19 1.60
CA GLN A 78 -10.66 -9.24 2.55
C GLN A 78 -9.49 -10.21 2.80
N VAL A 79 -8.79 -10.64 1.75
CA VAL A 79 -7.59 -11.46 1.88
C VAL A 79 -6.50 -10.69 2.65
N MET A 80 -6.22 -9.44 2.28
CA MET A 80 -5.21 -8.60 2.95
C MET A 80 -5.50 -8.43 4.45
N ARG A 81 -6.76 -8.26 4.85
CA ARG A 81 -7.17 -8.21 6.28
C ARG A 81 -6.85 -9.50 7.02
N SER A 82 -7.15 -10.64 6.40
CA SER A 82 -6.82 -11.96 6.97
C SER A 82 -5.33 -12.07 7.26
N LEU A 83 -4.51 -11.73 6.25
CA LEU A 83 -3.05 -11.79 6.33
C LEU A 83 -2.53 -10.83 7.39
N ALA A 84 -3.08 -9.62 7.48
CA ALA A 84 -2.63 -8.56 8.36
C ALA A 84 -2.74 -8.89 9.86
N SER A 85 -3.57 -9.88 10.23
CA SER A 85 -3.60 -10.41 11.59
C SER A 85 -2.25 -11.01 12.02
N THR A 86 -1.43 -11.45 11.06
CA THR A 86 -0.03 -11.80 11.26
C THR A 86 0.86 -10.56 11.04
N PRO A 87 1.55 -10.05 12.09
CA PRO A 87 2.35 -8.82 11.98
C PRO A 87 3.40 -8.87 10.86
N THR A 88 4.01 -10.04 10.66
CA THR A 88 5.01 -10.25 9.60
C THR A 88 4.42 -10.04 8.20
N ALA A 89 3.23 -10.59 7.96
CA ALA A 89 2.55 -10.48 6.67
C ALA A 89 2.09 -9.04 6.41
N TYR A 90 1.58 -8.34 7.43
CA TYR A 90 1.27 -6.91 7.30
C TYR A 90 2.52 -6.08 6.96
N ALA A 91 3.63 -6.30 7.68
CA ALA A 91 4.87 -5.57 7.44
C ALA A 91 5.40 -5.81 6.02
N GLU A 92 5.33 -7.05 5.51
CA GLU A 92 5.71 -7.38 4.13
C GLU A 92 4.88 -6.59 3.11
N LEU A 93 3.54 -6.64 3.24
CA LEU A 93 2.63 -5.92 2.34
C LEU A 93 2.85 -4.39 2.41
N ARG A 94 3.02 -3.85 3.62
CA ARG A 94 3.23 -2.40 3.82
C ARG A 94 4.57 -1.97 3.24
N ASP A 95 5.61 -2.77 3.41
CA ASP A 95 6.94 -2.47 2.87
C ASP A 95 6.93 -2.50 1.34
N ALA A 96 6.27 -3.50 0.75
CA ALA A 96 6.12 -3.61 -0.70
C ALA A 96 5.29 -2.46 -1.30
N ALA A 97 4.17 -2.08 -0.67
CA ALA A 97 3.39 -0.90 -1.08
C ALA A 97 4.21 0.40 -0.95
N THR A 98 4.99 0.54 0.12
CA THR A 98 5.92 1.67 0.30
C THR A 98 6.97 1.73 -0.81
N GLY A 99 7.56 0.58 -1.15
CA GLY A 99 8.55 0.47 -2.22
C GLY A 99 7.95 0.84 -3.58
N TYR A 100 6.78 0.29 -3.90
CA TYR A 100 6.11 0.57 -5.16
C TYR A 100 5.69 2.05 -5.29
N ALA A 101 5.13 2.66 -4.24
CA ALA A 101 4.85 4.10 -4.24
C ALA A 101 6.12 4.95 -4.45
N ALA A 102 7.25 4.56 -3.87
CA ALA A 102 8.51 5.27 -4.09
C ALA A 102 8.99 5.13 -5.55
N THR A 103 8.81 3.97 -6.16
CA THR A 103 9.10 3.71 -7.58
C THR A 103 8.22 4.55 -8.49
N THR A 104 6.90 4.56 -8.29
CA THR A 104 6.00 5.34 -9.14
C THR A 104 6.27 6.84 -9.06
N PHE A 105 6.62 7.37 -7.88
CA PHE A 105 7.06 8.76 -7.74
C PHE A 105 8.39 9.03 -8.48
N ALA A 106 9.32 8.09 -8.44
CA ALA A 106 10.61 8.21 -9.11
C ALA A 106 10.51 8.18 -10.64
N GLU A 107 9.48 7.53 -11.18
CA GLU A 107 9.23 7.40 -12.61
C GLU A 107 8.58 8.63 -13.24
N VAL A 108 8.04 9.54 -12.44
CA VAL A 108 7.43 10.77 -12.95
C VAL A 108 8.50 11.64 -13.65
N PRO A 109 8.35 11.95 -14.95
CA PRO A 109 9.35 12.71 -15.68
C PRO A 109 9.56 14.13 -15.13
N GLN A 110 10.80 14.60 -15.14
CA GLN A 110 11.09 16.00 -14.83
C GLN A 110 10.41 16.91 -15.86
N GLY A 111 9.58 17.84 -15.38
CA GLY A 111 8.84 18.76 -16.24
C GLY A 111 7.55 18.19 -16.83
N ALA A 112 7.04 17.07 -16.29
CA ALA A 112 5.72 16.57 -16.65
C ALA A 112 4.61 17.60 -16.35
N GLU A 113 3.47 17.48 -17.04
CA GLU A 113 2.29 18.31 -16.75
C GLU A 113 1.69 17.95 -15.37
N GLU A 114 0.90 18.85 -14.78
CA GLU A 114 0.37 18.72 -13.42
C GLU A 114 -0.31 17.37 -13.14
N TRP A 115 -1.15 16.90 -14.07
CA TRP A 115 -1.88 15.63 -13.96
C TRP A 115 -0.97 14.40 -13.87
N ASN A 116 0.24 14.46 -14.43
CA ASN A 116 1.22 13.36 -14.35
C ASN A 116 1.83 13.22 -12.95
N PHE A 117 1.75 14.27 -12.12
CA PHE A 117 2.14 14.19 -10.71
C PHE A 117 0.99 13.68 -9.84
N GLU A 118 -0.25 14.08 -10.15
CA GLU A 118 -1.40 13.75 -9.30
C GLU A 118 -1.74 12.26 -9.30
N SER A 119 -1.76 11.61 -10.47
CA SER A 119 -2.20 10.21 -10.58
C SER A 119 -1.36 9.23 -9.72
N PRO A 120 -0.01 9.23 -9.81
CA PRO A 120 0.82 8.41 -8.92
C PRO A 120 0.58 8.70 -7.44
N VAL A 121 0.36 9.98 -7.09
CA VAL A 121 0.09 10.42 -5.72
C VAL A 121 -1.26 9.90 -5.22
N GLN A 122 -2.30 9.95 -6.04
CA GLN A 122 -3.62 9.43 -5.72
C GLN A 122 -3.57 7.93 -5.47
N ASP A 123 -2.95 7.16 -6.37
CA ASP A 123 -2.87 5.71 -6.23
C ASP A 123 -2.10 5.30 -4.98
N ALA A 124 -0.91 5.89 -4.76
CA ALA A 124 -0.12 5.63 -3.57
C ALA A 124 -0.84 6.03 -2.28
N ALA A 125 -1.49 7.19 -2.26
CA ALA A 125 -2.25 7.64 -1.12
C ALA A 125 -3.43 6.71 -0.81
N TYR A 126 -4.17 6.29 -1.83
CA TYR A 126 -5.32 5.40 -1.67
C TYR A 126 -4.88 4.05 -1.11
N VAL A 127 -3.85 3.43 -1.67
CA VAL A 127 -3.35 2.12 -1.22
C VAL A 127 -2.71 2.18 0.17
N LEU A 128 -1.98 3.25 0.50
CA LEU A 128 -1.40 3.39 1.84
C LEU A 128 -2.49 3.67 2.89
N GLY A 129 -3.49 4.49 2.56
CA GLY A 129 -4.68 4.64 3.38
C GLY A 129 -5.45 3.33 3.53
N ALA A 130 -5.47 2.51 2.47
CA ALA A 130 -6.08 1.19 2.52
C ALA A 130 -5.43 0.28 3.56
N MET A 131 -4.11 0.29 3.56
CA MET A 131 -3.30 -0.43 4.54
C MET A 131 -3.49 0.11 5.97
N ASP A 132 -3.82 1.38 6.15
CA ASP A 132 -4.20 1.94 7.46
C ASP A 132 -5.56 1.41 7.91
N GLY A 133 -6.55 1.35 7.02
CA GLY A 133 -7.87 0.74 7.29
C GLY A 133 -7.76 -0.74 7.68
N VAL A 134 -6.92 -1.49 6.96
CA VAL A 134 -6.61 -2.90 7.31
C VAL A 134 -5.99 -3.01 8.71
N ALA A 135 -5.08 -2.11 9.09
CA ALA A 135 -4.49 -2.12 10.43
C ALA A 135 -5.52 -1.74 11.52
N ASP A 136 -6.47 -0.86 11.21
CA ASP A 136 -7.58 -0.54 12.10
C ASP A 136 -8.49 -1.73 12.36
N ASP A 137 -8.77 -2.56 11.35
CA ASP A 137 -9.54 -3.80 11.50
C ASP A 137 -8.81 -4.80 12.40
N VAL A 138 -7.50 -4.96 12.21
CA VAL A 138 -6.65 -5.80 13.09
C VAL A 138 -6.69 -5.31 14.53
N ARG A 139 -6.59 -3.98 14.75
CA ARG A 139 -6.67 -3.38 16.08
C ARG A 139 -7.99 -3.70 16.78
N GLN A 140 -9.10 -3.63 16.06
CA GLN A 140 -10.43 -3.94 16.60
C GLN A 140 -10.56 -5.40 17.04
N ASN A 141 -9.89 -6.33 16.33
CA ASN A 141 -9.99 -7.77 16.59
C ASN A 141 -9.01 -8.28 17.67
N LEU A 142 -7.84 -7.68 17.86
CA LEU A 142 -6.80 -8.19 18.77
C LEU A 142 -6.94 -7.77 20.24
N GLY A 143 -7.78 -6.76 20.53
CA GLY A 143 -7.84 -6.11 21.84
C GLY A 143 -6.53 -5.40 22.24
N ALA A 144 -6.51 -4.71 23.38
CA ALA A 144 -5.41 -3.80 23.73
C ALA A 144 -4.03 -4.47 23.82
N ARG A 145 -3.93 -5.64 24.48
CA ARG A 145 -2.64 -6.36 24.64
C ARG A 145 -2.15 -6.96 23.31
N GLY A 146 -3.06 -7.53 22.52
CA GLY A 146 -2.71 -8.09 21.22
C GLY A 146 -2.25 -6.99 20.25
N TRP A 147 -2.95 -5.85 20.27
CA TRP A 147 -2.56 -4.66 19.50
C TRP A 147 -1.17 -4.15 19.87
N ASP A 148 -0.84 -4.08 21.16
CA ASP A 148 0.50 -3.65 21.60
C ASP A 148 1.60 -4.58 21.09
N ALA A 149 1.41 -5.90 21.19
CA ALA A 149 2.37 -6.89 20.68
C ALA A 149 2.51 -6.80 19.15
N TRP A 150 1.39 -6.68 18.42
CA TRP A 150 1.37 -6.52 16.98
C TRP A 150 2.16 -5.28 16.54
N ARG A 151 1.94 -4.13 17.20
CA ARG A 151 2.66 -2.89 16.89
C ARG A 151 4.16 -2.99 17.14
N VAL A 152 4.57 -3.66 18.22
CA VAL A 152 6.00 -3.90 18.51
C VAL A 152 6.64 -4.67 17.36
N ASP A 153 6.00 -5.76 16.91
CA ASP A 153 6.56 -6.61 15.85
C ASP A 153 6.59 -5.91 14.49
N VAL A 154 5.49 -5.26 14.09
CA VAL A 154 5.44 -4.47 12.84
C VAL A 154 6.49 -3.36 12.85
N PHE A 155 6.59 -2.58 13.93
CA PHE A 155 7.60 -1.52 14.03
C PHE A 155 9.03 -2.08 13.94
N GLY A 156 9.29 -3.16 14.68
CA GLY A 156 10.59 -3.82 14.69
C GLY A 156 11.02 -4.29 13.29
N ARG A 157 10.08 -4.80 12.50
CA ARG A 157 10.31 -5.23 11.11
C ARG A 157 10.52 -4.06 10.16
N MET A 158 9.61 -3.10 10.15
CA MET A 158 9.65 -1.93 9.26
C MET A 158 10.88 -1.03 9.50
N THR A 159 11.46 -1.07 10.71
CA THR A 159 12.65 -0.30 11.06
C THR A 159 13.94 -1.13 11.14
N LYS A 160 13.87 -2.43 10.86
CA LYS A 160 15.04 -3.30 10.82
C LYS A 160 15.95 -2.89 9.67
N GLY A 161 17.24 -2.70 9.96
CA GLY A 161 18.23 -2.43 8.92
C GLY A 161 18.07 -1.07 8.22
N VAL A 162 17.33 -0.12 8.79
CA VAL A 162 17.22 1.24 8.23
C VAL A 162 18.61 1.84 8.01
N VAL A 163 18.91 2.10 6.74
CA VAL A 163 20.17 2.71 6.26
C VAL A 163 20.00 4.21 6.02
N ALA A 164 21.12 4.90 5.80
CA ALA A 164 21.08 6.27 5.30
C ALA A 164 20.48 6.29 3.88
N PRO A 165 19.61 7.28 3.55
CA PRO A 165 19.12 7.43 2.20
C PRO A 165 20.28 7.60 1.20
N PRO A 166 20.20 6.98 0.01
CA PRO A 166 21.16 7.22 -1.06
C PRO A 166 21.10 8.66 -1.58
N VAL A 167 21.84 8.97 -2.63
CA VAL A 167 21.70 10.26 -3.34
C VAL A 167 20.50 10.17 -4.28
N PHE A 168 19.59 11.15 -4.24
CA PHE A 168 18.34 11.13 -5.00
C PHE A 168 18.57 10.91 -6.50
N GLU A 169 19.54 11.59 -7.10
CA GLU A 169 19.83 11.49 -8.54
C GLU A 169 20.33 10.11 -8.98
N LYS A 170 20.84 9.29 -8.05
CA LYS A 170 21.34 7.95 -8.35
C LYS A 170 20.28 6.86 -8.13
N ASP A 171 19.42 7.07 -7.14
CA ASP A 171 18.39 6.12 -6.74
C ASP A 171 17.23 6.91 -6.11
N PRO A 172 16.33 7.47 -6.94
CA PRO A 172 15.25 8.33 -6.45
C PRO A 172 14.25 7.54 -5.59
N ALA A 173 13.89 6.33 -6.00
CA ALA A 173 12.98 5.46 -5.26
C ALA A 173 13.58 5.04 -3.92
N GLY A 174 14.84 4.59 -3.91
CA GLY A 174 15.56 4.26 -2.69
C GLY A 174 15.73 5.46 -1.77
N TYR A 175 15.95 6.66 -2.31
CA TYR A 175 15.98 7.91 -1.52
C TYR A 175 14.65 8.16 -0.82
N ILE A 176 13.52 8.08 -1.53
CA ILE A 176 12.18 8.32 -0.98
C ILE A 176 11.88 7.31 0.13
N GLY A 177 11.98 6.01 -0.19
CA GLY A 177 11.66 4.93 0.74
C GLY A 177 12.57 4.93 1.98
N ALA A 178 13.88 5.09 1.81
CA ALA A 178 14.82 5.14 2.94
C ALA A 178 14.63 6.39 3.80
N SER A 179 14.31 7.54 3.19
CA SER A 179 14.04 8.78 3.93
C SER A 179 12.80 8.65 4.81
N TRP A 180 11.71 8.06 4.28
CA TRP A 180 10.52 7.79 5.09
C TRP A 180 10.79 6.79 6.20
N ARG A 181 11.44 5.64 5.92
CA ARG A 181 11.77 4.65 6.97
C ARG A 181 12.68 5.23 8.06
N LYS A 182 13.57 6.15 7.72
CA LYS A 182 14.38 6.91 8.69
C LYS A 182 13.51 7.78 9.59
N SER A 183 12.51 8.48 9.03
CA SER A 183 11.53 9.27 9.80
C SER A 183 10.67 8.38 10.72
N LEU A 184 10.17 7.25 10.21
CA LEU A 184 9.44 6.25 11.00
C LEU A 184 10.27 5.80 12.21
N ARG A 185 11.54 5.42 11.99
CA ARG A 185 12.44 5.01 13.07
C ARG A 185 12.67 6.14 14.09
N ALA A 186 12.81 7.39 13.63
CA ALA A 186 13.01 8.54 14.50
C ALA A 186 11.76 8.88 15.34
N GLY A 187 10.56 8.68 14.80
CA GLY A 187 9.29 8.85 15.53
C GLY A 187 9.08 7.81 16.63
N GLY A 188 9.75 6.66 16.52
CA GLY A 188 9.71 5.59 17.51
C GLY A 188 8.39 4.82 17.51
N GLN A 189 8.37 3.69 18.22
CA GLN A 189 7.23 2.75 18.22
C GLN A 189 5.90 3.40 18.62
N LYS A 190 5.90 4.34 19.58
CA LYS A 190 4.69 5.02 20.03
C LYS A 190 4.05 5.87 18.93
N GLY A 191 4.87 6.43 18.02
CA GLY A 191 4.42 7.24 16.89
C GLY A 191 4.09 6.45 15.63
N MET A 192 4.29 5.12 15.61
CA MET A 192 4.18 4.28 14.41
C MET A 192 2.87 4.49 13.64
N VAL A 193 1.73 4.49 14.35
CA VAL A 193 0.41 4.65 13.71
C VAL A 193 0.31 5.99 13.01
N SER A 194 0.65 7.08 13.71
CA SER A 194 0.65 8.42 13.11
C SER A 194 1.66 8.55 11.96
N SER A 195 2.79 7.82 12.00
CA SER A 195 3.74 7.76 10.89
C SER A 195 3.23 6.98 9.68
N PHE A 196 2.37 5.98 9.88
CA PHE A 196 1.69 5.25 8.81
C PHE A 196 0.59 6.12 8.19
N GLU A 197 -0.25 6.75 9.00
CA GLU A 197 -1.31 7.66 8.54
C GLU A 197 -0.75 8.88 7.77
N ALA A 198 0.42 9.38 8.16
CA ALA A 198 1.07 10.50 7.47
C ALA A 198 1.94 10.07 6.27
N GLN A 199 2.06 8.77 5.99
CA GLN A 199 3.08 8.23 5.10
C GLN A 199 2.99 8.78 3.68
N SER A 200 1.79 8.82 3.07
CA SER A 200 1.61 9.32 1.71
C SER A 200 2.10 10.77 1.58
N GLY A 201 1.65 11.64 2.48
CA GLY A 201 2.08 13.04 2.54
C GLY A 201 3.57 13.21 2.83
N ASP A 202 4.15 12.38 3.69
CA ASP A 202 5.58 12.41 3.97
C ASP A 202 6.41 12.01 2.75
N MET A 203 6.02 10.95 2.04
CA MET A 203 6.69 10.51 0.81
C MET A 203 6.55 11.54 -0.31
N VAL A 204 5.37 12.14 -0.49
CA VAL A 204 5.16 13.25 -1.43
C VAL A 204 6.06 14.43 -1.10
N ARG A 205 6.16 14.83 0.18
CA ARG A 205 7.05 15.91 0.61
C ARG A 205 8.52 15.60 0.32
N ILE A 206 8.95 14.36 0.58
CA ILE A 206 10.34 13.93 0.33
C ILE A 206 10.65 13.99 -1.17
N TRP A 207 9.79 13.38 -1.98
CA TRP A 207 9.95 13.32 -3.43
C TRP A 207 9.88 14.71 -4.08
N SER A 208 8.80 15.45 -3.87
CA SER A 208 8.56 16.73 -4.54
C SER A 208 9.62 17.78 -4.22
N LYS A 209 10.14 17.77 -2.99
CA LYS A 209 11.29 18.61 -2.58
C LYS A 209 12.58 18.20 -3.31
N ALA A 210 12.86 16.90 -3.40
CA ALA A 210 14.07 16.40 -4.05
C ALA A 210 14.02 16.58 -5.58
N ALA A 211 12.84 16.46 -6.18
CA ALA A 211 12.57 16.73 -7.58
C ALA A 211 12.55 18.23 -7.93
N GLY A 212 12.60 19.12 -6.93
CA GLY A 212 12.62 20.56 -7.14
C GLY A 212 11.29 21.13 -7.65
N LEU A 213 10.15 20.51 -7.31
CA LEU A 213 8.83 21.00 -7.72
C LEU A 213 8.52 22.35 -7.06
N ASP A 214 7.72 23.18 -7.73
CA ASP A 214 7.29 24.48 -7.19
C ASP A 214 6.46 24.32 -5.90
N GLY A 215 6.55 25.30 -5.01
CA GLY A 215 5.85 25.27 -3.72
C GLY A 215 4.32 25.19 -3.83
N GLY A 216 3.72 25.76 -4.88
CA GLY A 216 2.29 25.63 -5.16
C GLY A 216 1.91 24.20 -5.54
N VAL A 217 2.68 23.58 -6.44
CA VAL A 217 2.51 22.17 -6.85
C VAL A 217 2.70 21.24 -5.65
N GLN A 218 3.74 21.45 -4.84
CA GLN A 218 3.97 20.68 -3.62
C GLN A 218 2.76 20.72 -2.69
N LYS A 219 2.16 21.90 -2.50
CA LYS A 219 1.00 22.06 -1.62
C LYS A 219 -0.23 21.32 -2.18
N SER A 220 -0.49 21.45 -3.48
CA SER A 220 -1.59 20.75 -4.15
C SER A 220 -1.48 19.23 -3.98
N LEU A 221 -0.31 18.67 -4.27
CA LEU A 221 -0.05 17.23 -4.15
C LEU A 221 -0.18 16.72 -2.70
N LEU A 222 0.18 17.55 -1.71
CA LEU A 222 -0.02 17.20 -0.30
C LEU A 222 -1.50 17.18 0.11
N GLU A 223 -2.32 18.09 -0.44
CA GLU A 223 -3.77 18.09 -0.23
C GLU A 223 -4.39 16.83 -0.87
N VAL A 224 -4.02 16.51 -2.12
CA VAL A 224 -4.43 15.28 -2.81
C VAL A 224 -4.04 14.04 -2.00
N ALA A 225 -2.77 13.94 -1.57
CA ALA A 225 -2.30 12.78 -0.82
C ALA A 225 -3.06 12.56 0.49
N ARG A 226 -3.42 13.66 1.19
CA ARG A 226 -4.19 13.59 2.42
C ARG A 226 -5.60 13.10 2.14
N ASP A 227 -6.32 13.81 1.27
CA ASP A 227 -7.74 13.55 1.03
C ASP A 227 -7.95 12.15 0.43
N THR A 228 -7.06 11.72 -0.48
CA THR A 228 -7.13 10.38 -1.08
C THR A 228 -6.75 9.27 -0.08
N SER A 229 -5.82 9.50 0.84
CA SER A 229 -5.50 8.50 1.88
C SER A 229 -6.64 8.29 2.87
N GLU A 230 -7.40 9.35 3.19
CA GLU A 230 -8.60 9.25 4.01
C GLU A 230 -9.69 8.45 3.28
N LEU A 231 -9.89 8.70 1.98
CA LEU A 231 -10.79 7.91 1.15
C LEU A 231 -10.41 6.44 1.08
N GLY A 232 -9.11 6.12 0.93
CA GLY A 232 -8.62 4.74 0.98
C GLY A 232 -8.98 4.10 2.31
N ARG A 233 -8.62 4.73 3.43
CA ARG A 233 -8.91 4.23 4.78
C ARG A 233 -10.41 4.00 5.02
N GLU A 234 -11.27 4.94 4.62
CA GLU A 234 -12.72 4.85 4.79
C GLU A 234 -13.41 3.90 3.82
N GLY A 235 -12.93 3.83 2.57
CA GLY A 235 -13.51 3.01 1.51
C GLY A 235 -13.64 1.55 1.94
N HIS A 236 -12.72 1.09 2.78
CA HIS A 236 -12.75 -0.24 3.37
C HIS A 236 -13.83 -0.46 4.42
N ALA A 237 -14.25 0.58 5.15
CA ALA A 237 -15.25 0.45 6.21
C ALA A 237 -16.68 0.30 5.66
N ARG A 238 -16.94 0.71 4.41
CA ARG A 238 -18.29 0.71 3.81
C ARG A 238 -18.69 -0.61 3.13
N ASP A 239 -17.75 -1.51 2.85
CA ASP A 239 -18.02 -2.77 2.15
C ASP A 239 -18.36 -3.96 3.09
N GLY A 240 -18.48 -3.70 4.40
CA GLY A 240 -18.77 -4.70 5.44
C GLY A 240 -20.16 -4.60 6.08
N SER A 241 -21.08 -3.80 5.53
CA SER A 241 -22.44 -3.57 6.05
C SER A 241 -23.54 -4.10 5.13
#